data_AF-G3MGY0-F1
#
_entry.id   AF-G3MGY0-F1
#
_cell.length_a   1.000
_cell.length_b   1.000
_cell.length_c   1.000
_cell.angle_alpha   90.00
_cell.angle_beta   90.00
_cell.angle_gamma   90.00
#
_symmetry.space_group_name_H-M   'P 1'
#
loop_
_entity.id
_entity.type
_entity.pdbx_description
1 polymer ?
#
loop_
_entity_poly.entity_id
_entity_poly.type
_entity_poly.pdbx_seq_one_letter_code
_entity_poly.pdbx_strand_id
1 'polypeptide(L)'
;GTAIRTLDQLAVQLRDYYLTKVHQFPIVAEYEAEEPMQMSMAMASSGCAFLRYLSFLDFRHLAEHSAYRRAQAFAISPTGCRALNWGALCGACLELVSQFTQALLQLETPAPAARPLTTTPEASQTLADSYLRMRKLAATTTQATPAYVVHPAPSPEPAPQKLSRVNRVLAALKNKPLILHFISELPDVKSRLLFADCQPLIWAIEGLCLLVCASKREDKYGVVQFSLPNILGALLELDQVLERHSKRCASLRRPNSSSGRELRLAKTLKAAVTAGIYQITITFQKSIGSVDLTSENKRWLQQFLNFVR
;
A
#
# COMPACT_ATOMS: atom_id res chain seq x y z
N GLY A 1 5.30 26.20 23.65
CA GLY A 1 4.04 26.97 23.49
C GLY A 1 3.99 27.73 22.18
N THR A 2 4.95 28.61 21.95
CA THR A 2 5.05 29.46 20.74
C THR A 2 5.26 28.67 19.44
N ALA A 3 6.17 27.70 19.41
CA ALA A 3 6.44 26.89 18.21
C ALA A 3 5.21 26.07 17.73
N ILE A 4 4.39 25.59 18.67
CA ILE A 4 3.16 24.85 18.36
C ILE A 4 2.10 25.80 17.78
N ARG A 5 1.99 27.02 18.34
CA ARG A 5 1.09 28.05 17.81
C ARG A 5 1.49 28.56 16.43
N THR A 6 2.79 28.68 16.15
CA THR A 6 3.27 29.08 14.82
C THR A 6 3.06 27.97 13.79
N LEU A 7 3.23 26.70 14.17
CA LEU A 7 2.89 25.56 13.31
C LEU A 7 1.39 25.48 13.03
N ASP A 8 0.56 25.71 14.06
CA ASP A 8 -0.89 25.72 13.92
C ASP A 8 -1.38 26.90 13.06
N GLN A 9 -0.81 28.10 13.24
CA GLN A 9 -1.10 29.25 12.38
C GLN A 9 -0.62 29.05 10.95
N LEU A 10 0.55 28.45 10.72
CA LEU A 10 1.01 28.10 9.38
C LEU A 10 0.10 27.04 8.77
N ALA A 11 -0.31 26.02 9.51
CA ALA A 11 -1.23 24.99 9.03
C ALA A 11 -2.60 25.58 8.68
N VAL A 12 -3.10 26.52 9.48
CA VAL A 12 -4.33 27.27 9.23
C VAL A 12 -4.19 28.16 7.99
N GLN A 13 -3.08 28.87 7.81
CA GLN A 13 -2.87 29.70 6.62
C GLN A 13 -2.60 28.86 5.36
N LEU A 14 -1.88 27.75 5.46
CA LEU A 14 -1.73 26.78 4.37
C LEU A 14 -3.08 26.18 4.00
N ARG A 15 -3.90 25.79 4.99
CA ARG A 15 -5.29 25.37 4.76
C ARG A 15 -6.09 26.49 4.10
N ASP A 16 -6.06 27.69 4.65
CA ASP A 16 -6.90 28.76 4.16
C ASP A 16 -6.43 29.26 2.78
N TYR A 17 -5.16 29.17 2.43
CA TYR A 17 -4.66 29.56 1.11
C TYR A 17 -4.80 28.44 0.05
N TYR A 18 -4.42 27.20 0.40
CA TYR A 18 -4.42 26.06 -0.53
C TYR A 18 -5.72 25.24 -0.53
N LEU A 19 -6.53 25.29 0.52
CA LEU A 19 -7.84 24.61 0.58
C LEU A 19 -9.03 25.54 0.30
N THR A 20 -8.87 26.87 0.26
CA THR A 20 -9.97 27.77 -0.18
C THR A 20 -9.85 28.26 -1.62
N LYS A 21 -8.64 28.33 -2.19
CA LYS A 21 -8.44 28.46 -3.64
C LYS A 21 -7.95 27.12 -4.19
N VAL A 22 -8.69 26.58 -5.17
CA VAL A 22 -8.24 25.41 -5.94
C VAL A 22 -6.94 25.79 -6.63
N HIS A 23 -5.81 25.25 -6.15
CA HIS A 23 -4.53 25.42 -6.80
C HIS A 23 -4.50 24.57 -8.07
N GLN A 24 -4.37 25.23 -9.22
CA GLN A 24 -4.27 24.56 -10.51
C GLN A 24 -2.80 24.40 -10.87
N PHE A 25 -2.36 23.16 -11.05
CA PHE A 25 -1.00 22.86 -11.45
C PHE A 25 -0.84 23.08 -12.96
N PRO A 26 0.15 23.85 -13.42
CA PRO A 26 0.38 24.03 -14.85
C PRO A 26 0.67 22.69 -15.53
N ILE A 27 0.08 22.47 -16.71
CA ILE A 27 0.36 21.27 -17.53
C ILE A 27 1.66 21.45 -18.28
N VAL A 28 1.89 22.66 -18.77
CA VAL A 28 3.10 23.11 -19.43
C VAL A 28 3.68 24.20 -18.54
N ALA A 29 4.93 24.04 -18.12
CA ALA A 29 5.63 25.08 -17.38
C ALA A 29 6.00 26.22 -18.35
N GLU A 30 5.62 27.46 -18.01
CA GLU A 30 6.01 28.63 -18.80
C GLU A 30 7.41 29.12 -18.43
N TYR A 31 7.83 28.85 -17.19
CA TYR A 31 9.12 29.25 -16.62
C TYR A 31 9.81 28.06 -15.95
N GLU A 32 11.15 28.01 -16.00
CA GLU A 32 11.94 26.94 -15.35
C GLU A 32 11.66 26.81 -13.85
N ALA A 33 11.36 27.94 -13.18
CA ALA A 33 11.02 27.95 -11.76
C ALA A 33 9.70 27.21 -11.44
N GLU A 34 8.85 26.97 -12.43
CA GLU A 34 7.56 26.29 -12.28
C GLU A 34 7.63 24.80 -12.60
N GLU A 35 8.75 24.29 -13.13
CA GLU A 35 8.94 22.85 -13.39
C GLU A 35 8.57 21.94 -12.20
N PRO A 36 8.96 22.22 -10.93
CA PRO A 36 8.57 21.36 -9.82
C PRO A 36 7.07 21.41 -9.51
N MET A 37 6.38 22.46 -9.96
CA MET A 37 4.93 22.65 -9.84
C MET A 37 4.18 22.18 -11.09
N GLN A 38 4.88 21.71 -12.13
CA GLN A 38 4.23 21.10 -13.27
C GLN A 38 3.44 19.87 -12.81
N MET A 39 2.22 19.71 -13.30
CA MET A 39 1.28 18.68 -12.84
C MET A 39 1.87 17.27 -12.90
N SER A 40 2.54 16.90 -13.99
CA SER A 40 3.18 15.59 -14.14
C SER A 40 4.28 15.35 -13.10
N MET A 41 5.10 16.37 -12.82
CA MET A 41 6.18 16.31 -11.83
C MET A 41 5.62 16.27 -10.40
N ALA A 42 4.62 17.08 -10.10
CA ALA A 42 3.93 17.09 -8.82
C ALA A 42 3.23 15.74 -8.55
N MET A 43 2.64 15.10 -9.56
CA MET A 43 2.08 13.75 -9.45
C MET A 43 3.16 12.70 -9.22
N ALA A 44 4.30 12.78 -9.92
CA ALA A 44 5.43 11.86 -9.77
C ALA A 44 6.25 12.10 -8.49
N SER A 45 6.02 13.20 -7.78
CA SER A 45 6.81 13.56 -6.60
C SER A 45 6.68 12.54 -5.47
N SER A 46 7.83 12.01 -5.02
CA SER A 46 7.94 11.09 -3.88
C SER A 46 8.28 11.80 -2.57
N GLY A 47 8.81 13.03 -2.63
CA GLY A 47 9.28 13.78 -1.47
C GLY A 47 8.21 14.53 -0.68
N CYS A 48 7.01 14.76 -1.24
CA CYS A 48 5.94 15.52 -0.58
C CYS A 48 4.57 14.89 -0.85
N ALA A 49 4.08 14.08 0.10
CA ALA A 49 2.78 13.41 -0.02
C ALA A 49 1.60 14.38 -0.17
N PHE A 50 1.67 15.57 0.44
CA PHE A 50 0.63 16.59 0.32
C PHE A 50 0.59 17.20 -1.10
N LEU A 51 1.75 17.46 -1.70
CA LEU A 51 1.84 17.96 -3.07
C LEU A 51 1.25 16.94 -4.06
N ARG A 52 1.62 15.66 -3.91
CA ARG A 52 1.07 14.56 -4.69
C ARG A 52 -0.44 14.42 -4.49
N TYR A 53 -0.94 14.59 -3.27
CA TYR A 53 -2.37 14.54 -2.99
C TYR A 53 -3.15 15.65 -3.72
N LEU A 54 -2.66 16.90 -3.63
CA LEU A 54 -3.29 18.04 -4.31
C LEU A 54 -3.19 17.94 -5.84
N SER A 55 -2.10 17.41 -6.37
CA SER A 55 -1.93 17.26 -7.83
C SER A 55 -2.90 16.23 -8.40
N PHE A 56 -3.16 15.10 -7.72
CA PHE A 56 -4.19 14.14 -8.14
C PHE A 56 -5.62 14.70 -8.02
N LEU A 57 -5.89 15.55 -7.01
CA LEU A 57 -7.16 16.26 -6.88
C LEU A 57 -7.39 17.20 -8.07
N ASP A 58 -6.42 18.04 -8.39
CA ASP A 58 -6.48 18.96 -9.53
C ASP A 58 -6.52 18.21 -10.87
N PHE A 59 -5.76 17.12 -11.02
CA PHE A 59 -5.80 16.27 -12.20
C PHE A 59 -7.20 15.74 -12.50
N ARG A 60 -7.92 15.27 -11.47
CA ARG A 60 -9.31 14.85 -11.61
C ARG A 60 -10.22 16.02 -12.01
N HIS A 61 -10.10 17.18 -11.35
CA HIS A 61 -10.89 18.35 -11.68
C HIS A 61 -10.64 18.86 -13.11
N LEU A 62 -9.38 18.83 -13.57
CA LEU A 62 -8.99 19.12 -14.94
C LEU A 62 -9.71 18.19 -15.91
N ALA A 63 -9.66 16.88 -15.65
CA ALA A 63 -10.24 15.87 -16.53
C ALA A 63 -11.75 16.09 -16.69
N GLU A 64 -12.42 16.45 -15.60
CA GLU A 64 -13.86 16.66 -15.58
C GLU A 64 -14.28 18.00 -16.20
N HIS A 65 -13.64 19.11 -15.81
CA HIS A 65 -14.22 20.44 -16.02
C HIS A 65 -13.50 21.32 -17.05
N SER A 66 -12.25 21.02 -17.43
CA SER A 66 -11.44 21.98 -18.21
C SER A 66 -11.04 21.44 -19.60
N ALA A 67 -11.88 21.71 -20.60
CA ALA A 67 -11.59 21.35 -22.00
C ALA A 67 -10.28 21.97 -22.52
N TYR A 68 -9.98 23.21 -22.10
CA TYR A 68 -8.73 23.88 -22.45
C TYR A 68 -7.50 23.11 -21.94
N ARG A 69 -7.52 22.72 -20.66
CA ARG A 69 -6.45 21.94 -20.05
C ARG A 69 -6.36 20.52 -20.62
N ARG A 70 -7.49 19.88 -20.97
CA ARG A 70 -7.48 18.60 -21.70
C ARG A 70 -6.79 18.71 -23.07
N ALA A 71 -7.04 19.78 -23.82
CA ALA A 71 -6.35 20.01 -25.09
C ALA A 71 -4.83 20.11 -24.94
N GLN A 72 -4.35 20.74 -23.86
CA GLN A 72 -2.93 20.76 -23.51
C GLN A 72 -2.39 19.36 -23.14
N ALA A 73 -3.18 18.55 -22.45
CA ALA A 73 -2.80 17.17 -22.12
C ALA A 73 -2.60 16.31 -23.38
N PHE A 74 -3.44 16.50 -24.41
CA PHE A 74 -3.36 15.81 -25.70
C PHE A 74 -2.40 16.46 -26.72
N ALA A 75 -1.71 17.53 -26.33
CA ALA A 75 -0.81 18.24 -27.23
C ALA A 75 0.38 17.37 -27.66
N ILE A 76 0.78 17.52 -28.92
CA ILE A 76 1.93 16.85 -29.52
C ILE A 76 3.03 17.87 -29.83
N SER A 77 4.27 17.38 -29.95
CA SER A 77 5.39 18.19 -30.39
C SER A 77 5.12 18.75 -31.79
N PRO A 78 5.67 19.93 -32.15
CA PRO A 78 5.50 20.52 -33.48
C PRO A 78 5.91 19.58 -34.63
N THR A 79 6.81 18.64 -34.35
CA THR A 79 7.27 17.59 -35.27
C THR A 79 6.26 16.46 -35.49
N GLY A 80 5.13 16.45 -34.79
CA GLY A 80 4.07 15.45 -34.95
C GLY A 80 4.30 14.11 -34.25
N CYS A 81 5.53 13.81 -33.85
CA CYS A 81 5.93 12.44 -33.49
C CYS A 81 5.80 12.08 -32.00
N ARG A 82 5.64 13.04 -31.09
CA ARG A 82 5.70 12.79 -29.65
C ARG A 82 4.60 13.50 -28.90
N ALA A 83 3.88 12.78 -28.04
CA ALA A 83 3.00 13.35 -27.04
C ALA A 83 3.81 14.17 -26.03
N LEU A 84 3.43 15.42 -25.80
CA LEU A 84 4.17 16.30 -24.89
C LEU A 84 3.87 15.93 -23.42
N ASN A 85 2.59 15.91 -23.07
CA ASN A 85 2.16 15.84 -21.67
C ASN A 85 1.49 14.50 -21.33
N TRP A 86 0.71 13.95 -22.25
CA TRP A 86 -0.05 12.71 -22.03
C TRP A 86 0.79 11.56 -21.49
N GLY A 87 1.97 11.32 -22.06
CA GLY A 87 2.83 10.20 -21.64
C GLY A 87 3.23 10.28 -20.17
N ALA A 88 3.59 11.48 -19.69
CA ALA A 88 3.98 11.69 -18.30
C ALA A 88 2.77 11.58 -17.35
N LEU A 89 1.63 12.16 -17.72
CA LEU A 89 0.39 12.10 -16.92
C LEU A 89 -0.15 10.68 -16.81
N CYS A 90 -0.23 9.98 -17.94
CA CYS A 90 -0.63 8.58 -17.99
C CYS A 90 0.35 7.70 -17.22
N GLY A 91 1.66 7.92 -17.39
CA GLY A 91 2.71 7.20 -16.66
C GLY A 91 2.57 7.33 -15.15
N ALA A 92 2.40 8.54 -14.63
CA ALA A 92 2.23 8.78 -13.19
C ALA A 92 0.97 8.09 -12.62
N CYS A 93 -0.13 8.05 -13.37
CA CYS A 93 -1.35 7.34 -12.97
C CYS A 93 -1.15 5.82 -12.98
N LEU A 94 -0.57 5.27 -14.05
CA LEU A 94 -0.31 3.84 -14.19
C LEU A 94 0.70 3.34 -13.17
N GLU A 95 1.69 4.15 -12.80
CA GLU A 95 2.63 3.83 -11.74
C GLU A 95 1.92 3.74 -10.39
N LEU A 96 1.04 4.69 -10.06
CA LEU A 96 0.25 4.63 -8.81
C LEU A 96 -0.68 3.41 -8.77
N VAL A 97 -1.31 3.06 -9.91
CA VAL A 97 -2.10 1.83 -10.05
C VAL A 97 -1.23 0.60 -9.83
N SER A 98 -0.09 0.51 -10.51
CA SER A 98 0.85 -0.62 -10.41
C SER A 98 1.37 -0.82 -8.99
N GLN A 99 1.83 0.26 -8.34
CA GLN A 99 2.30 0.22 -6.95
C GLN A 99 1.22 -0.29 -5.99
N PHE A 100 -0.02 0.17 -6.17
CA PHE A 100 -1.14 -0.26 -5.32
C PHE A 100 -1.54 -1.72 -5.60
N THR A 101 -1.59 -2.14 -6.86
CA THR A 101 -1.87 -3.52 -7.27
C THR A 101 -0.82 -4.48 -6.68
N GLN A 102 0.46 -4.13 -6.80
CA GLN A 102 1.56 -4.89 -6.20
C GLN A 102 1.45 -4.95 -4.67
N ALA A 103 1.16 -3.81 -4.01
CA ALA A 103 0.97 -3.78 -2.56
C ALA A 103 -0.18 -4.71 -2.11
N LEU A 104 -1.30 -4.73 -2.83
CA LEU A 104 -2.38 -5.67 -2.55
C LEU A 104 -1.97 -7.13 -2.77
N LEU A 105 -1.26 -7.45 -3.85
CA LEU A 105 -0.78 -8.81 -4.12
C LEU A 105 0.19 -9.31 -3.04
N GLN A 106 1.04 -8.44 -2.48
CA GLN A 106 1.94 -8.79 -1.36
C GLN A 106 1.18 -9.05 -0.05
N LEU A 107 0.00 -8.45 0.14
CA LEU A 107 -0.89 -8.81 1.24
C LEU A 107 -1.61 -10.13 1.00
N GLU A 108 -1.70 -10.56 -0.27
CA GLU A 108 -2.34 -11.81 -0.65
C GLU A 108 -1.43 -13.04 -0.54
N THR A 109 -0.11 -12.88 -0.58
CA THR A 109 0.84 -13.98 -0.41
C THR A 109 0.92 -14.41 1.06
N PRO A 110 0.77 -15.70 1.39
CA PRO A 110 1.08 -16.18 2.72
C PRO A 110 2.55 -15.90 3.00
N ALA A 111 2.87 -15.37 4.19
CA ALA A 111 4.26 -15.29 4.64
C ALA A 111 4.92 -16.67 4.44
N PRO A 112 6.13 -16.76 3.87
CA PRO A 112 6.81 -18.03 3.73
C PRO A 112 6.88 -18.66 5.12
N ALA A 113 6.32 -19.86 5.26
CA ALA A 113 6.40 -20.63 6.49
C ALA A 113 7.87 -20.60 6.92
N ALA A 114 8.15 -19.98 8.08
CA ALA A 114 9.47 -20.01 8.66
C ALA A 114 9.90 -21.48 8.66
N ARG A 115 10.95 -21.80 7.90
CA ARG A 115 11.50 -23.16 7.90
C ARG A 115 11.72 -23.50 9.38
N PRO A 116 11.17 -24.61 9.89
CA PRO A 116 11.63 -25.09 11.19
C PRO A 116 13.14 -25.25 11.04
N LEU A 117 13.90 -24.56 11.88
CA LEU A 117 15.30 -24.90 12.10
C LEU A 117 15.29 -26.35 12.58
N THR A 118 15.47 -27.29 11.65
CA THR A 118 15.77 -28.68 11.94
C THR A 118 17.14 -28.72 12.60
N THR A 119 17.17 -28.51 13.91
CA THR A 119 18.23 -29.05 14.75
C THR A 119 17.95 -30.54 14.88
N THR A 120 18.51 -31.33 13.99
CA THR A 120 18.68 -32.76 14.21
C THR A 120 20.11 -32.96 14.70
N PRO A 121 20.34 -33.45 15.93
CA PRO A 121 21.65 -33.94 16.33
C PRO A 121 21.81 -35.35 15.77
N GLU A 122 22.56 -35.49 14.69
CA GLU A 122 23.01 -36.79 14.19
C GLU A 122 24.31 -37.16 14.90
N ALA A 123 24.22 -38.16 15.78
CA ALA A 123 25.36 -38.80 16.40
C ALA A 123 25.68 -40.10 15.65
N SER A 124 26.94 -40.28 15.25
CA SER A 124 27.67 -41.57 15.18
C SER A 124 29.15 -41.26 14.91
N GLN A 125 30.04 -41.40 15.90
CA GLN A 125 30.96 -42.55 16.10
C GLN A 125 32.05 -42.61 15.00
N THR A 126 33.37 -42.65 15.25
CA THR A 126 34.17 -43.14 16.40
C THR A 126 35.66 -42.89 16.12
N LEU A 127 36.50 -43.10 17.15
CA LEU A 127 37.96 -43.34 17.16
C LEU A 127 38.90 -42.12 17.15
N ALA A 128 39.26 -41.67 18.36
CA ALA A 128 40.61 -41.83 18.92
C ALA A 128 40.69 -41.03 20.23
N ASP A 129 41.10 -41.70 21.30
CA ASP A 129 42.12 -41.26 22.25
C ASP A 129 42.09 -39.79 22.72
N SER A 130 42.08 -39.44 24.01
CA SER A 130 42.51 -40.17 25.20
C SER A 130 42.55 -39.15 26.37
N TYR A 131 42.45 -39.65 27.60
CA TYR A 131 42.75 -38.95 28.87
C TYR A 131 41.84 -37.77 29.27
N LEU A 132 40.76 -38.08 30.00
CA LEU A 132 40.68 -37.85 31.45
C LEU A 132 39.26 -38.20 31.94
N ARG A 133 39.07 -39.50 32.19
CA ARG A 133 38.04 -40.07 33.06
C ARG A 133 38.66 -40.02 34.48
N MET A 134 37.99 -39.52 35.52
CA MET A 134 37.12 -40.30 36.42
C MET A 134 36.65 -39.30 37.51
N ARG A 135 35.35 -39.04 37.71
CA ARG A 135 34.32 -39.82 38.43
C ARG A 135 34.55 -39.90 39.94
N LYS A 136 33.54 -39.46 40.71
CA LYS A 136 33.10 -40.19 41.90
C LYS A 136 31.59 -39.97 42.15
N LEU A 137 30.90 -41.10 42.38
CA LEU A 137 29.53 -41.22 42.85
C LEU A 137 29.57 -41.89 44.23
N ALA A 138 28.62 -41.50 45.09
CA ALA A 138 28.15 -42.20 46.31
C ALA A 138 29.13 -42.31 47.50
N ALA A 139 28.73 -42.41 48.77
CA ALA A 139 27.48 -42.19 49.52
C ALA A 139 27.81 -42.25 51.05
N THR A 140 26.93 -41.68 51.87
CA THR A 140 26.60 -41.98 53.30
C THR A 140 27.64 -41.78 54.43
N THR A 141 27.13 -41.25 55.56
CA THR A 141 27.47 -41.57 56.98
C THR A 141 28.16 -40.46 57.81
N THR A 142 27.36 -39.93 58.76
CA THR A 142 27.64 -39.65 60.19
C THR A 142 28.69 -38.60 60.64
N GLN A 143 28.16 -37.60 61.36
CA GLN A 143 28.66 -36.84 62.53
C GLN A 143 30.14 -36.43 62.64
N ALA A 144 30.38 -35.12 62.83
CA ALA A 144 30.94 -34.53 64.06
C ALA A 144 31.18 -33.00 63.89
N THR A 145 30.68 -32.21 64.83
CA THR A 145 31.01 -30.80 65.14
C THR A 145 32.38 -30.67 65.84
N PRO A 146 32.94 -29.48 66.18
CA PRO A 146 32.53 -28.07 65.96
C PRO A 146 33.68 -27.11 65.55
N ALA A 147 33.31 -25.81 65.46
CA ALA A 147 34.10 -24.62 65.79
C ALA A 147 35.12 -24.06 64.78
N TYR A 148 34.71 -23.00 64.09
CA TYR A 148 35.35 -21.71 64.34
C TYR A 148 34.37 -20.53 64.22
N VAL A 149 34.77 -19.48 64.93
CA VAL A 149 34.06 -18.31 65.45
C VAL A 149 33.73 -17.26 64.38
N VAL A 150 32.48 -16.77 64.43
CA VAL A 150 31.95 -15.39 64.40
C VAL A 150 32.70 -14.34 63.54
N HIS A 151 32.08 -13.65 62.56
CA HIS A 151 31.44 -12.31 62.69
C HIS A 151 30.95 -11.77 61.30
N PRO A 152 30.12 -10.70 61.22
CA PRO A 152 28.73 -10.76 60.76
C PRO A 152 28.44 -10.10 59.40
N ALA A 153 27.24 -10.37 58.90
CA ALA A 153 26.66 -9.74 57.71
C ALA A 153 26.40 -8.23 57.88
N PRO A 154 26.41 -7.47 56.77
CA PRO A 154 25.43 -6.42 56.53
C PRO A 154 24.50 -6.83 55.37
N SER A 155 23.20 -6.74 55.62
CA SER A 155 22.12 -7.01 54.67
C SER A 155 22.23 -6.19 53.38
N PRO A 156 21.81 -6.73 52.22
CA PRO A 156 21.33 -5.92 51.12
C PRO A 156 19.79 -5.94 51.03
N GLU A 157 19.25 -4.74 50.87
CA GLU A 157 17.85 -4.40 50.63
C GLU A 157 17.20 -5.17 49.46
N PRO A 158 15.86 -5.29 49.44
CA PRO A 158 15.13 -6.10 48.47
C PRO A 158 15.09 -5.44 47.07
N ALA A 159 15.72 -6.09 46.09
CA ALA A 159 15.63 -5.76 44.67
C ALA A 159 14.19 -5.98 44.11
N PRO A 160 13.79 -5.23 43.06
CA PRO A 160 12.39 -4.97 42.72
C PRO A 160 11.71 -6.19 42.07
N GLN A 161 10.90 -6.91 42.85
CA GLN A 161 10.09 -8.06 42.40
C GLN A 161 8.99 -7.73 41.37
N LYS A 162 8.86 -6.47 40.92
CA LYS A 162 7.78 -6.04 40.02
C LYS A 162 8.01 -6.42 38.55
N LEU A 163 9.26 -6.55 38.10
CA LEU A 163 9.58 -6.92 36.71
C LEU A 163 9.31 -8.41 36.40
N SER A 164 9.47 -9.31 37.38
CA SER A 164 9.32 -10.75 37.16
C SER A 164 7.87 -11.19 36.96
N ARG A 165 6.91 -10.50 37.59
CA ARG A 165 5.47 -10.78 37.44
C ARG A 165 4.97 -10.37 36.07
N VAL A 166 5.37 -9.20 35.57
CA VAL A 166 4.98 -8.71 34.23
C VAL A 166 5.50 -9.65 33.16
N ASN A 167 6.76 -10.09 33.26
CA ASN A 167 7.35 -11.02 32.29
C ASN A 167 6.70 -12.41 32.31
N ARG A 168 6.29 -12.92 33.48
CA ARG A 168 5.54 -14.18 33.60
C ARG A 168 4.12 -14.08 33.06
N VAL A 169 3.44 -12.96 33.30
CA VAL A 169 2.11 -12.70 32.71
C VAL A 169 2.23 -12.60 31.19
N LEU A 170 3.23 -11.90 30.67
CA LEU A 170 3.48 -11.79 29.23
C LEU A 170 3.79 -13.15 28.58
N ALA A 171 4.58 -13.99 29.25
CA ALA A 171 4.90 -15.35 28.79
C ALA A 171 3.68 -16.29 28.83
N ALA A 172 2.86 -16.21 29.88
CA ALA A 172 1.61 -16.97 29.99
C ALA A 172 0.55 -16.50 28.99
N LEU A 173 0.56 -15.21 28.62
CA LEU A 173 -0.31 -14.63 27.62
C LEU A 173 0.06 -15.10 26.20
N LYS A 174 1.37 -15.25 25.92
CA LYS A 174 1.88 -15.79 24.64
C LYS A 174 1.54 -17.27 24.42
N ASN A 175 1.36 -18.05 25.50
CA ASN A 175 1.05 -19.49 25.40
C ASN A 175 -0.44 -19.79 25.19
N LYS A 176 -1.32 -18.77 25.10
CA LYS A 176 -2.76 -18.97 24.84
C LYS A 176 -3.07 -18.82 23.34
N PRO A 177 -3.58 -19.87 22.67
CA PRO A 177 -3.86 -19.84 21.22
C PRO A 177 -4.92 -18.78 20.84
N LEU A 178 -5.82 -18.46 21.77
CA LEU A 178 -6.80 -17.39 21.63
C LEU A 178 -6.15 -16.02 21.44
N ILE A 179 -5.06 -15.73 22.15
CA ILE A 179 -4.38 -14.43 22.12
C ILE A 179 -3.46 -14.35 20.91
N LEU A 180 -2.88 -15.47 20.48
CA LEU A 180 -2.23 -15.57 19.17
C LEU A 180 -3.21 -15.20 18.04
N HIS A 181 -4.51 -15.49 18.16
CA HIS A 181 -5.51 -15.06 17.17
C HIS A 181 -5.84 -13.56 17.20
N PHE A 182 -5.49 -12.86 18.28
CA PHE A 182 -5.61 -11.40 18.42
C PHE A 182 -4.28 -10.66 18.18
N ILE A 183 -3.13 -11.34 18.32
CA ILE A 183 -1.75 -10.78 18.23
C ILE A 183 -1.01 -11.21 16.95
N SER A 184 -1.43 -12.30 16.29
CA SER A 184 -0.98 -12.56 14.92
C SER A 184 -1.47 -11.40 14.07
N GLU A 185 -0.50 -10.65 13.51
CA GLU A 185 -0.75 -9.48 12.66
C GLU A 185 -1.87 -9.80 11.67
N LEU A 186 -3.06 -9.27 11.94
CA LEU A 186 -4.19 -9.53 11.06
C LEU A 186 -3.83 -8.92 9.69
N PRO A 187 -3.91 -9.68 8.58
CA PRO A 187 -3.78 -9.11 7.23
C PRO A 187 -4.79 -7.97 7.00
N ASP A 188 -5.85 -7.93 7.82
CA ASP A 188 -6.84 -6.86 7.91
C ASP A 188 -6.26 -5.50 8.36
N VAL A 189 -5.20 -5.44 9.18
CA VAL A 189 -4.61 -4.15 9.63
C VAL A 189 -3.78 -3.52 8.52
N LYS A 190 -2.93 -4.32 7.86
CA LYS A 190 -2.09 -3.84 6.74
C LYS A 190 -2.94 -3.44 5.53
N SER A 191 -4.00 -4.20 5.24
CA SER A 191 -4.96 -3.82 4.20
C SER A 191 -5.73 -2.55 4.56
N ARG A 192 -6.20 -2.37 5.81
CA ARG A 192 -6.83 -1.11 6.24
C ARG A 192 -5.91 0.10 6.06
N LEU A 193 -4.64 -0.02 6.44
CA LEU A 193 -3.67 1.04 6.24
C LEU A 193 -3.51 1.37 4.75
N LEU A 194 -3.40 0.35 3.89
CA LEU A 194 -3.30 0.54 2.44
C LEU A 194 -4.52 1.28 1.87
N PHE A 195 -5.74 0.93 2.31
CA PHE A 195 -6.96 1.63 1.89
C PHE A 195 -7.17 3.00 2.55
N ALA A 196 -6.50 3.29 3.66
CA ALA A 196 -6.58 4.61 4.31
C ALA A 196 -5.97 5.71 3.44
N ASP A 197 -4.98 5.34 2.60
CA ASP A 197 -4.19 6.25 1.77
C ASP A 197 -4.55 6.17 0.27
N CYS A 198 -5.62 5.45 -0.11
CA CYS A 198 -5.95 5.23 -1.53
C CYS A 198 -6.72 6.37 -2.21
N GLN A 199 -7.00 7.48 -1.51
CA GLN A 199 -7.77 8.60 -2.09
C GLN A 199 -7.13 9.20 -3.37
N PRO A 200 -5.81 9.44 -3.44
CA PRO A 200 -5.16 9.88 -4.69
C PRO A 200 -5.29 8.88 -5.83
N LEU A 201 -5.29 7.57 -5.53
CA LEU A 201 -5.49 6.53 -6.54
C LEU A 201 -6.89 6.58 -7.13
N ILE A 202 -7.91 6.80 -6.31
CA ILE A 202 -9.30 6.99 -6.78
C ILE A 202 -9.36 8.16 -7.76
N TRP A 203 -8.76 9.30 -7.40
CA TRP A 203 -8.70 10.48 -8.29
C TRP A 203 -7.89 10.24 -9.56
N ALA A 204 -6.78 9.51 -9.47
CA ALA A 204 -5.97 9.12 -10.62
C ALA A 204 -6.78 8.29 -11.62
N ILE A 205 -7.50 7.26 -11.13
CA ILE A 205 -8.28 6.36 -11.97
C ILE A 205 -9.45 7.10 -12.61
N GLU A 206 -10.20 7.89 -11.84
CA GLU A 206 -11.34 8.64 -12.36
C GLU A 206 -10.88 9.71 -13.36
N GLY A 207 -9.84 10.48 -13.04
CA GLY A 207 -9.28 11.47 -13.97
C GLY A 207 -8.75 10.83 -15.26
N LEU A 208 -8.04 9.70 -15.15
CA LEU A 208 -7.51 8.97 -16.30
C LEU A 208 -8.65 8.45 -17.19
N CYS A 209 -9.69 7.83 -16.62
CA CYS A 209 -10.83 7.32 -17.38
C CYS A 209 -11.61 8.46 -18.06
N LEU A 210 -11.78 9.59 -17.38
CA LEU A 210 -12.43 10.78 -17.96
C LEU A 210 -11.62 11.34 -19.13
N LEU A 211 -10.30 11.47 -19.02
CA LEU A 211 -9.44 11.89 -20.12
C LEU A 211 -9.49 10.91 -21.30
N VAL A 212 -9.45 9.61 -21.03
CA VAL A 212 -9.58 8.58 -22.07
C VAL A 212 -10.92 8.69 -22.78
N CYS A 213 -12.02 8.94 -22.06
CA CYS A 213 -13.31 9.10 -22.70
C CYS A 213 -13.42 10.41 -23.50
N ALA A 214 -12.87 11.50 -22.99
CA ALA A 214 -12.82 12.80 -23.67
C ALA A 214 -11.98 12.74 -24.96
N SER A 215 -10.90 11.95 -24.97
CA SER A 215 -9.99 11.83 -26.11
C SER A 215 -10.69 11.39 -27.39
N LYS A 216 -11.76 10.61 -27.30
CA LYS A 216 -12.55 10.20 -28.48
C LYS A 216 -13.04 11.38 -29.33
N ARG A 217 -13.30 12.53 -28.70
CA ARG A 217 -13.77 13.75 -29.38
C ARG A 217 -12.71 14.84 -29.45
N GLU A 218 -11.84 14.91 -28.45
CA GLU A 218 -10.92 16.03 -28.26
C GLU A 218 -9.48 15.74 -28.73
N ASP A 219 -9.06 14.46 -28.78
CA ASP A 219 -7.71 14.07 -29.22
C ASP A 219 -7.67 13.93 -30.75
N LYS A 220 -7.14 14.96 -31.41
CA LYS A 220 -7.03 15.03 -32.88
C LYS A 220 -6.01 14.05 -33.46
N TYR A 221 -5.04 13.62 -32.66
CA TYR A 221 -3.88 12.88 -33.14
C TYR A 221 -3.91 11.41 -32.71
N GLY A 222 -4.83 11.04 -31.85
CA GLY A 222 -5.02 9.65 -31.44
C GLY A 222 -3.97 9.16 -30.44
N VAL A 223 -3.30 10.08 -29.74
CA VAL A 223 -2.22 9.79 -28.79
C VAL A 223 -2.69 8.89 -27.66
N VAL A 224 -3.90 9.13 -27.16
CA VAL A 224 -4.48 8.39 -26.03
C VAL A 224 -4.79 6.94 -26.43
N GLN A 225 -5.21 6.72 -27.66
CA GLN A 225 -5.63 5.43 -28.21
C GLN A 225 -4.44 4.45 -28.25
N PHE A 226 -3.22 4.95 -28.46
CA PHE A 226 -2.00 4.14 -28.37
C PHE A 226 -1.75 3.61 -26.95
N SER A 227 -2.15 4.36 -25.92
CA SER A 227 -1.99 3.97 -24.52
C SER A 227 -3.15 3.12 -23.99
N LEU A 228 -4.24 3.02 -24.75
CA LEU A 228 -5.48 2.37 -24.35
C LEU A 228 -5.31 0.89 -23.92
N PRO A 229 -4.53 0.04 -24.63
CA PRO A 229 -4.32 -1.35 -24.20
C PRO A 229 -3.67 -1.43 -22.81
N ASN A 230 -2.67 -0.58 -22.57
CA ASN A 230 -1.93 -0.56 -21.30
C ASN A 230 -2.82 -0.08 -20.15
N ILE A 231 -3.64 0.95 -20.39
CA ILE A 231 -4.58 1.49 -19.40
C ILE A 231 -5.63 0.43 -19.04
N LEU A 232 -6.27 -0.16 -20.04
CA LEU A 232 -7.27 -1.20 -19.79
C LEU A 232 -6.67 -2.43 -19.10
N GLY A 233 -5.46 -2.84 -19.49
CA GLY A 233 -4.74 -3.92 -18.85
C GLY A 233 -4.52 -3.66 -17.35
N ALA A 234 -4.00 -2.49 -17.00
CA ALA A 234 -3.76 -2.12 -15.61
C ALA A 234 -5.05 -2.01 -14.78
N LEU A 235 -6.13 -1.45 -15.35
CA LEU A 235 -7.43 -1.35 -14.67
C LEU A 235 -8.06 -2.73 -14.45
N LEU A 236 -8.01 -3.61 -15.45
CA LEU A 236 -8.54 -4.98 -15.34
C LEU A 236 -7.76 -5.82 -14.33
N GLU A 237 -6.44 -5.67 -14.28
CA GLU A 237 -5.60 -6.34 -13.27
C GLU A 237 -5.95 -5.87 -11.86
N LEU A 238 -6.03 -4.56 -11.65
CA LEU A 238 -6.44 -3.98 -10.36
C LEU A 238 -7.85 -4.44 -9.97
N ASP A 239 -8.79 -4.47 -10.91
CA ASP A 239 -10.17 -4.92 -10.68
C ASP A 239 -10.22 -6.35 -10.14
N GLN A 240 -9.47 -7.27 -10.77
CA GLN A 240 -9.37 -8.68 -10.36
C GLN A 240 -8.74 -8.84 -8.97
N VAL A 241 -7.66 -8.11 -8.70
CA VAL A 241 -6.97 -8.14 -7.39
C VAL A 241 -7.88 -7.59 -6.29
N LEU A 242 -8.62 -6.50 -6.55
CA LEU A 242 -9.60 -5.95 -5.61
C LEU A 242 -10.73 -6.94 -5.30
N GLU A 243 -11.24 -7.68 -6.29
CA GLU A 243 -12.26 -8.70 -6.04
C GLU A 243 -11.75 -9.84 -5.18
N ARG A 244 -10.55 -10.35 -5.48
CA ARG A 244 -9.93 -11.44 -4.73
C ARG A 244 -9.70 -11.05 -3.28
N HIS A 245 -9.15 -9.85 -3.07
CA HIS A 245 -8.94 -9.29 -1.73
C HIS A 245 -10.26 -9.08 -0.99
N SER A 246 -11.29 -8.52 -1.65
CA SER A 246 -12.61 -8.28 -1.04
C SER A 246 -13.28 -9.57 -0.56
N LYS A 247 -13.28 -10.62 -1.40
CA LYS A 247 -13.84 -11.96 -1.05
C LYS A 247 -13.11 -12.56 0.15
N ARG A 248 -11.77 -12.46 0.18
CA ARG A 248 -10.94 -12.93 1.29
C ARG A 248 -11.24 -12.18 2.60
N CYS A 249 -11.26 -10.86 2.56
CA CYS A 249 -11.56 -10.04 3.74
C CYS A 249 -13.02 -10.18 4.20
N ALA A 250 -13.96 -10.49 3.31
CA ALA A 250 -15.34 -10.79 3.71
C ALA A 250 -15.41 -12.09 4.54
N SER A 251 -14.63 -13.12 4.17
CA SER A 251 -14.54 -14.37 4.92
C SER A 251 -13.89 -14.23 6.30
N LEU A 252 -13.03 -13.22 6.50
CA LEU A 252 -12.26 -13.02 7.73
C LEU A 252 -12.88 -11.96 8.66
N ARG A 253 -13.94 -11.25 8.22
CA ARG A 253 -14.48 -10.09 8.92
C ARG A 253 -15.34 -10.48 10.13
N ARG A 254 -15.08 -9.81 11.27
CA ARG A 254 -15.98 -9.83 12.43
C ARG A 254 -17.05 -8.72 12.30
N PRO A 255 -18.31 -8.96 12.74
CA PRO A 255 -19.43 -8.02 12.59
C PRO A 255 -19.18 -6.62 13.17
N ASN A 256 -18.32 -6.48 14.18
CA ASN A 256 -18.16 -5.25 14.96
C ASN A 256 -16.78 -4.58 14.80
N SER A 257 -16.05 -4.87 13.72
CA SER A 257 -14.75 -4.23 13.50
C SER A 257 -14.92 -2.81 12.94
N SER A 258 -14.89 -1.83 13.83
CA SER A 258 -14.98 -0.40 13.52
C SER A 258 -13.77 0.09 12.73
N SER A 259 -13.84 0.07 11.40
CA SER A 259 -13.15 1.07 10.58
C SER A 259 -13.95 1.31 9.29
N GLY A 260 -14.82 2.32 9.36
CA GLY A 260 -15.79 2.63 8.31
C GLY A 260 -15.24 3.52 7.19
N ARG A 261 -14.12 4.22 7.40
CA ARG A 261 -13.53 5.10 6.38
C ARG A 261 -12.80 4.29 5.31
N GLU A 262 -11.91 3.41 5.73
CA GLU A 262 -11.10 2.54 4.88
C GLU A 262 -12.00 1.60 4.08
N LEU A 263 -13.06 1.07 4.72
CA LEU A 263 -14.05 0.26 4.02
C LEU A 263 -14.83 1.07 2.97
N ARG A 264 -15.19 2.33 3.26
CA ARG A 264 -15.80 3.21 2.27
C ARG A 264 -14.84 3.48 1.13
N LEU A 265 -13.58 3.82 1.41
CA LEU A 265 -12.56 4.05 0.40
C LEU A 265 -12.30 2.82 -0.48
N ALA A 266 -12.24 1.62 0.11
CA ALA A 266 -12.12 0.37 -0.64
C ALA A 266 -13.32 0.14 -1.58
N LYS A 267 -14.55 0.41 -1.11
CA LYS A 267 -15.76 0.32 -1.94
C LYS A 267 -15.75 1.39 -3.04
N THR A 268 -15.39 2.62 -2.73
CA THR A 268 -15.29 3.72 -3.69
C THR A 268 -14.24 3.42 -4.74
N LEU A 269 -13.07 2.88 -4.37
CA LEU A 269 -12.03 2.49 -5.31
C LEU A 269 -12.52 1.39 -6.27
N LYS A 270 -13.14 0.32 -5.75
CA LYS A 270 -13.73 -0.72 -6.61
C LYS A 270 -14.78 -0.13 -7.55
N ALA A 271 -15.67 0.73 -7.04
CA ALA A 271 -16.67 1.40 -7.87
C ALA A 271 -16.03 2.29 -8.96
N ALA A 272 -14.99 3.05 -8.64
CA ALA A 272 -14.27 3.91 -9.58
C ALA A 272 -13.61 3.09 -10.71
N VAL A 273 -12.95 1.98 -10.38
CA VAL A 273 -12.34 1.08 -11.38
C VAL A 273 -13.41 0.48 -12.29
N THR A 274 -14.44 -0.13 -11.71
CA THR A 274 -15.53 -0.76 -12.46
C THR A 274 -16.25 0.26 -13.36
N ALA A 275 -16.58 1.45 -12.82
CA ALA A 275 -17.21 2.52 -13.60
C ALA A 275 -16.30 3.01 -14.74
N GLY A 276 -15.00 3.19 -14.47
CA GLY A 276 -14.02 3.58 -15.49
C GLY A 276 -13.91 2.58 -16.63
N ILE A 277 -13.85 1.28 -16.33
CA ILE A 277 -13.84 0.21 -17.34
C ILE A 277 -15.11 0.27 -18.20
N TYR A 278 -16.29 0.41 -17.59
CA TYR A 278 -17.54 0.54 -18.33
C TYR A 278 -17.55 1.79 -19.22
N GLN A 279 -17.15 2.96 -18.68
CA GLN A 279 -17.11 4.20 -19.44
C GLN A 279 -16.21 4.09 -20.67
N ILE A 280 -15.01 3.54 -20.52
CA ILE A 280 -14.07 3.34 -21.64
C ILE A 280 -14.67 2.35 -22.65
N THR A 281 -15.23 1.25 -22.17
CA THR A 281 -15.82 0.19 -23.02
C THR A 281 -16.99 0.72 -23.85
N ILE A 282 -17.89 1.50 -23.24
CA ILE A 282 -19.00 2.16 -23.92
C ILE A 282 -18.48 3.20 -24.92
N THR A 283 -17.48 3.99 -24.51
CA THR A 283 -16.92 5.05 -25.36
C THR A 283 -16.23 4.47 -26.58
N PHE A 284 -15.45 3.40 -26.45
CA PHE A 284 -14.67 2.81 -27.54
C PHE A 284 -15.27 1.51 -28.11
N GLN A 285 -16.55 1.23 -27.86
CA GLN A 285 -17.23 -0.03 -28.22
C GLN A 285 -16.93 -0.54 -29.64
N LYS A 286 -16.86 0.35 -30.64
CA LYS A 286 -16.61 -0.01 -32.04
C LYS A 286 -15.15 -0.42 -32.31
N SER A 287 -14.21 0.18 -31.59
CA SER A 287 -12.76 -0.04 -31.75
C SER A 287 -12.17 -0.95 -30.68
N ILE A 288 -12.96 -1.39 -29.70
CA ILE A 288 -12.46 -2.19 -28.57
C ILE A 288 -11.96 -3.58 -29.02
N GLY A 289 -12.57 -4.13 -30.08
CA GLY A 289 -12.20 -5.45 -30.62
C GLY A 289 -10.82 -5.47 -31.29
N SER A 290 -10.34 -4.32 -31.77
CA SER A 290 -9.02 -4.18 -32.41
C SER A 290 -7.90 -3.79 -31.43
N VAL A 291 -8.20 -3.64 -30.14
CA VAL A 291 -7.19 -3.30 -29.12
C VAL A 291 -6.35 -4.54 -28.81
N ASP A 292 -5.03 -4.37 -28.79
CA ASP A 292 -4.05 -5.41 -28.46
C ASP A 292 -4.04 -5.73 -26.97
N LEU A 293 -5.09 -6.40 -26.51
CA LEU A 293 -5.20 -6.94 -25.15
C LEU A 293 -4.77 -8.42 -25.12
N THR A 294 -4.22 -8.84 -23.98
CA THR A 294 -3.95 -10.26 -23.71
C THR A 294 -5.25 -11.06 -23.82
N SER A 295 -5.14 -12.35 -24.19
CA SER A 295 -6.31 -13.22 -24.37
C SER A 295 -7.17 -13.33 -23.10
N GLU A 296 -6.55 -13.27 -21.92
CA GLU A 296 -7.23 -13.20 -20.62
C GLU A 296 -7.98 -11.89 -20.43
N ASN A 297 -7.33 -10.74 -20.65
CA ASN A 297 -7.97 -9.43 -20.52
C ASN A 297 -9.12 -9.25 -21.53
N LYS A 298 -9.01 -9.83 -22.73
CA LYS A 298 -10.10 -9.86 -23.73
C LYS A 298 -11.33 -10.61 -23.21
N ARG A 299 -11.15 -11.77 -22.57
CA ARG A 299 -12.26 -12.54 -21.99
C ARG A 299 -12.95 -11.80 -20.84
N TRP A 300 -12.16 -11.16 -19.98
CA TRP A 300 -12.71 -10.35 -18.88
C TRP A 300 -13.48 -9.14 -19.43
N LEU A 301 -12.91 -8.42 -20.39
CA LEU A 301 -13.57 -7.30 -21.03
C LEU A 301 -14.88 -7.71 -21.75
N GLN A 302 -14.95 -8.92 -22.30
CA GLN A 302 -16.18 -9.46 -22.87
C GLN A 302 -17.31 -9.61 -21.84
N GLN A 303 -17.01 -9.90 -20.57
CA GLN A 303 -18.03 -9.94 -19.51
C GLN A 303 -18.64 -8.55 -19.28
N PHE A 304 -17.80 -7.50 -19.28
CA PHE A 304 -18.26 -6.11 -19.20
C PHE A 304 -19.08 -5.70 -20.43
N LEU A 305 -18.67 -6.12 -21.64
CA LEU A 305 -19.40 -5.84 -22.89
C LEU A 305 -20.78 -6.52 -22.92
N ASN A 306 -20.88 -7.75 -22.42
CA ASN A 306 -22.14 -8.49 -22.39
C ASN A 306 -23.16 -7.89 -21.42
N PHE A 307 -22.71 -7.21 -20.37
CA PHE A 307 -23.61 -6.53 -19.42
C PHE A 307 -24.18 -5.21 -19.96
N VAL A 308 -23.52 -4.60 -20.96
CA VAL A 308 -23.96 -3.35 -21.60
C VAL A 308 -24.99 -3.59 -22.71
N ARG A 309 -25.09 -4.82 -23.23
CA ARG A 309 -26.05 -5.21 -24.27
C ARG A 309 -27.38 -5.65 -23.66
#